data_AF-A0A842UK49-F1
#
_entry.id   AF-A0A842UK49-F1
#
_cell.length_a   1.000
_cell.length_b   1.000
_cell.length_c   1.000
_cell.angle_alpha   90.00
_cell.angle_beta   90.00
_cell.angle_gamma   90.00
#
_symmetry.space_group_name_H-M   'P 1'
#
loop_
_entity.id
_entity.type
_entity.pdbx_description
1 polymer ?
#
loop_
_entity_poly.entity_id
_entity_poly.type
_entity_poly.pdbx_seq_one_letter_code
_entity_poly.pdbx_strand_id
1 'polypeptide(L)'
;MGGYKNHIIASLLLVVLVSWVLMKIGFTADFRDLVFCVILSVTYSLLPDLDIPTSRIRRLTSRLLLTSSLSCLILVIQKTNITLLLICLASTLLLYFFWSLRHRGFLHTLHWAFIMSLPLGFFNLTWFLFAFTGYFSHLLVDRQII
;
A
#
# COMPACT_ATOMS: atom_id res chain seq x y z
N MET A 1 -17.92 3.78 -7.65
CA MET A 1 -17.57 3.22 -8.98
C MET A 1 -16.51 2.13 -8.80
N GLY A 2 -16.52 1.08 -9.62
CA GLY A 2 -15.72 -0.14 -9.45
C GLY A 2 -14.21 -0.03 -9.72
N GLY A 3 -13.61 1.17 -9.60
CA GLY A 3 -12.21 1.45 -9.95
C GLY A 3 -11.21 0.50 -9.31
N TYR A 4 -11.35 0.24 -8.00
CA TYR A 4 -10.46 -0.69 -7.27
C TYR A 4 -10.37 -2.09 -7.90
N LYS A 5 -11.45 -2.59 -8.52
CA LYS A 5 -11.40 -3.89 -9.20
C LYS A 5 -10.49 -3.85 -10.43
N ASN A 6 -10.53 -2.75 -11.18
CA ASN A 6 -9.67 -2.55 -12.33
C ASN A 6 -8.20 -2.41 -11.90
N HIS A 7 -7.93 -1.71 -10.79
CA HIS A 7 -6.57 -1.63 -10.22
C HIS A 7 -6.04 -2.99 -9.78
N ILE A 8 -6.86 -3.81 -9.10
CA ILE A 8 -6.49 -5.17 -8.72
C ILE A 8 -6.21 -6.04 -9.95
N ILE A 9 -7.10 -6.02 -10.95
CA ILE A 9 -6.93 -6.82 -12.17
C ILE A 9 -5.66 -6.39 -12.92
N ALA A 10 -5.44 -5.08 -13.08
CA ALA A 10 -4.25 -4.55 -13.73
C ALA A 10 -2.97 -4.94 -12.98
N SER A 11 -2.99 -4.86 -11.64
CA SER A 11 -1.89 -5.30 -10.78
C SER A 11 -1.58 -6.78 -10.96
N LEU A 12 -2.60 -7.65 -10.97
CA LEU A 12 -2.42 -9.09 -11.17
C LEU A 12 -1.85 -9.42 -12.55
N LEU A 13 -2.34 -8.77 -13.61
CA LEU A 13 -1.80 -8.96 -14.96
C LEU A 13 -0.33 -8.52 -15.04
N LEU A 14 0.00 -7.37 -14.45
CA LEU A 14 1.37 -6.87 -14.44
C LEU A 14 2.30 -7.76 -13.62
N VAL A 15 1.83 -8.31 -12.50
CA VAL A 15 2.57 -9.29 -11.69
C VAL A 15 2.91 -10.54 -12.50
N VAL A 16 1.96 -11.09 -13.25
CA VAL A 16 2.21 -12.27 -14.11
C VAL A 16 3.27 -11.93 -15.15
N LEU A 17 3.15 -10.77 -15.81
CA LEU A 17 4.12 -10.32 -16.82
C LEU A 17 5.52 -10.14 -16.22
N VAL A 18 5.64 -9.43 -15.10
CA VAL A 18 6.92 -9.18 -14.42
C VAL A 18 7.54 -10.50 -13.95
N SER A 19 6.75 -11.40 -13.36
CA SER A 19 7.24 -12.72 -12.94
C SER A 19 7.77 -13.51 -14.13
N TRP A 20 7.06 -13.52 -15.26
CA TRP A 20 7.50 -14.18 -16.48
C TRP A 20 8.81 -13.60 -17.02
N VAL A 21 8.96 -12.27 -17.06
CA VAL A 21 10.21 -11.61 -17.48
C VAL A 21 11.37 -11.96 -16.53
N LEU A 22 11.13 -11.91 -15.23
CA LEU A 22 12.14 -12.25 -14.22
C LEU A 22 12.62 -13.71 -14.38
N MET A 23 11.70 -14.65 -14.60
CA MET A 23 12.07 -16.04 -14.86
C MET A 23 12.91 -16.20 -16.14
N LYS A 24 12.67 -15.37 -17.18
CA LYS A 24 13.46 -15.40 -18.42
C LYS A 24 14.90 -14.90 -18.25
N ILE A 25 15.15 -14.04 -17.27
CA ILE A 25 16.51 -13.57 -16.93
C ILE A 25 17.18 -14.42 -15.83
N GLY A 26 16.61 -15.58 -15.51
CA GLY A 26 17.17 -16.53 -14.55
C GLY A 26 16.84 -16.25 -13.09
N PHE A 27 15.91 -15.34 -12.79
CA PHE A 27 15.45 -15.12 -11.42
C PHE A 27 14.57 -16.29 -10.97
N THR A 28 14.92 -16.88 -9.83
CA THR A 28 14.16 -17.93 -9.17
C THR A 28 13.65 -17.42 -7.83
N ALA A 29 12.36 -17.57 -7.56
CA ALA A 29 11.75 -17.28 -6.27
C ALA A 29 11.05 -18.51 -5.71
N ASP A 30 11.04 -18.63 -4.39
CA ASP A 30 10.19 -19.61 -3.71
C ASP A 30 8.71 -19.27 -3.98
N PHE A 31 7.85 -20.29 -4.02
CA PHE A 31 6.41 -20.13 -4.14
C PHE A 31 5.84 -19.21 -3.06
N ARG A 32 6.36 -19.32 -1.82
CA ARG A 32 5.95 -18.46 -0.71
C ARG A 32 6.24 -16.98 -0.99
N ASP A 33 7.42 -16.69 -1.53
CA ASP A 33 7.80 -15.32 -1.91
C ASP A 33 6.92 -14.80 -3.04
N LEU A 34 6.58 -15.63 -4.02
CA LEU A 34 5.68 -15.25 -5.11
C LEU A 34 4.27 -14.92 -4.59
N VAL A 35 3.72 -15.73 -3.70
CA VAL A 35 2.41 -15.46 -3.06
C VAL A 35 2.47 -14.14 -2.29
N PHE A 36 3.54 -13.90 -1.53
CA PHE A 36 3.72 -12.65 -0.80
C PHE A 36 3.84 -11.44 -1.75
N CYS A 37 4.58 -11.59 -2.86
CA CYS A 37 4.72 -10.56 -3.89
C CYS A 37 3.39 -10.21 -4.57
N VAL A 38 2.51 -11.19 -4.80
CA VAL A 38 1.14 -10.95 -5.32
C VAL A 38 0.35 -10.10 -4.31
N ILE A 39 0.37 -10.47 -3.03
CA ILE A 39 -0.34 -9.73 -1.96
C ILE A 39 0.20 -8.29 -1.86
N LEU A 40 1.52 -8.12 -1.91
CA LEU A 40 2.16 -6.80 -1.91
C LEU A 40 1.71 -5.97 -3.11
N SER A 41 1.80 -6.51 -4.34
CA SER A 41 1.42 -5.78 -5.54
C SER A 41 -0.05 -5.35 -5.53
N VAL A 42 -0.95 -6.23 -5.08
CA VAL A 42 -2.37 -5.90 -4.95
C VAL A 42 -2.56 -4.79 -3.90
N THR A 43 -1.92 -4.91 -2.74
CA THR A 43 -2.03 -3.91 -1.67
C THR A 43 -1.50 -2.55 -2.13
N TYR A 44 -0.34 -2.52 -2.79
CA TYR A 44 0.27 -1.29 -3.30
C TYR A 44 -0.50 -0.66 -4.45
N SER A 45 -1.22 -1.45 -5.26
CA SER A 45 -2.14 -0.93 -6.29
C SER A 45 -3.34 -0.19 -5.72
N LEU A 46 -3.62 -0.32 -4.42
CA LEU A 46 -4.75 0.30 -3.74
C LEU A 46 -4.33 1.44 -2.82
N LEU A 47 -3.02 1.71 -2.67
CA LEU A 47 -2.53 2.80 -1.82
C LEU A 47 -2.99 4.18 -2.30
N PRO A 48 -2.98 4.52 -3.61
CA PRO A 48 -3.44 5.83 -4.05
C PRO A 48 -4.92 6.10 -3.74
N ASP A 49 -5.76 5.05 -3.78
CA ASP A 49 -7.19 5.11 -3.44
C ASP A 49 -7.48 5.54 -1.98
N LEU A 50 -6.45 5.62 -1.12
CA LEU A 50 -6.58 6.16 0.23
C LEU A 50 -6.89 7.66 0.26
N ASP A 51 -6.63 8.39 -0.84
CA ASP A 51 -6.97 9.81 -0.93
C ASP A 51 -8.46 10.07 -1.24
N ILE A 52 -9.21 9.08 -1.74
CA ILE A 52 -10.63 9.21 -2.12
C ILE A 52 -11.52 9.05 -0.87
N PRO A 53 -12.25 10.09 -0.41
CA PRO A 53 -13.09 10.03 0.80
C PRO A 53 -14.12 8.89 0.80
N THR A 54 -14.66 8.57 -0.38
CA THR A 54 -15.73 7.59 -0.54
C THR A 54 -15.23 6.17 -0.83
N SER A 55 -13.91 5.96 -1.01
CA SER A 55 -13.38 4.64 -1.36
C SER A 55 -13.61 3.64 -0.23
N ARG A 56 -13.76 2.36 -0.62
CA ARG A 56 -13.90 1.28 0.35
C ARG A 56 -12.60 1.07 1.13
N ILE A 57 -11.47 1.23 0.44
CA ILE A 57 -10.12 1.07 1.01
C ILE A 57 -9.87 2.15 2.06
N ARG A 58 -10.09 3.44 1.75
CA ARG A 58 -9.95 4.52 2.74
C ARG A 58 -10.84 4.28 3.95
N ARG A 59 -12.12 3.96 3.77
CA ARG A 59 -13.04 3.69 4.89
C ARG A 59 -12.59 2.52 5.77
N LEU A 60 -12.11 1.43 5.16
CA LEU A 60 -11.57 0.29 5.90
C LEU A 60 -10.32 0.69 6.69
N THR A 61 -9.35 1.32 6.03
CA THR A 61 -8.10 1.78 6.65
C THR A 61 -8.37 2.77 7.79
N SER A 62 -9.24 3.76 7.59
CA SER A 62 -9.61 4.72 8.65
C SER A 62 -10.27 4.04 9.86
N ARG A 63 -11.10 3.01 9.65
CA ARG A 63 -11.69 2.24 10.76
C ARG A 63 -10.63 1.44 11.51
N LEU A 64 -9.68 0.82 10.80
CA LEU A 64 -8.57 0.09 11.41
C LEU A 64 -7.66 1.02 12.22
N LEU A 65 -7.32 2.19 11.68
CA LEU A 65 -6.51 3.19 12.39
C LEU A 65 -7.23 3.75 13.61
N LEU A 66 -8.53 4.06 13.49
CA LEU A 66 -9.33 4.55 14.61
C LEU A 66 -9.46 3.50 15.72
N THR A 67 -9.78 2.25 15.37
CA THR A 67 -9.86 1.15 16.34
C THR A 67 -8.52 0.88 17.00
N SER A 68 -7.43 0.81 16.22
CA SER A 68 -6.06 0.68 16.75
C SER A 68 -5.73 1.80 17.73
N SER A 69 -6.02 3.06 17.37
CA SER A 69 -5.75 4.22 18.23
C SER A 69 -6.55 4.15 19.53
N LEU A 70 -7.85 3.87 19.47
CA LEU A 70 -8.70 3.80 20.65
C LEU A 70 -8.32 2.63 21.56
N SER A 71 -8.06 1.45 21.00
CA SER A 71 -7.61 0.29 21.76
C SER A 71 -6.26 0.53 22.44
N CYS A 72 -5.29 1.13 21.74
CA CYS A 72 -4.00 1.45 22.34
C CYS A 72 -4.15 2.51 23.44
N LEU A 73 -4.97 3.55 23.24
CA LEU A 73 -5.22 4.57 24.24
C LEU A 73 -5.81 3.98 25.54
N ILE A 74 -6.81 3.10 25.42
CA ILE A 74 -7.41 2.42 26.58
C ILE A 74 -6.36 1.62 27.35
N LEU A 75 -5.51 0.87 26.65
CA LEU A 75 -4.47 0.06 27.27
C LEU A 75 -3.38 0.91 27.92
N VAL A 76 -3.00 2.04 27.33
CA VAL A 76 -2.03 2.98 27.90
C VAL A 76 -2.54 3.60 29.20
N ILE A 77 -3.84 3.89 29.29
CA ILE A 77 -4.47 4.42 30.51
C ILE A 77 -4.43 3.38 31.63
N GLN A 78 -4.65 2.10 31.32
CA GLN A 78 -4.59 1.01 32.32
C GLN A 78 -3.16 0.68 32.77
N LYS A 79 -2.20 0.72 31.83
CA LYS A 79 -0.80 0.45 32.09
C LYS A 79 0.05 1.30 31.16
N THR A 80 0.76 2.26 31.72
CA THR A 80 1.65 3.12 30.95
C THR A 80 2.71 2.27 30.25
N ASN A 81 2.60 2.21 28.92
CA ASN A 81 3.53 1.51 28.04
C ASN A 81 3.85 2.42 26.85
N ILE A 82 5.11 2.81 26.74
CA ILE A 82 5.57 3.76 25.72
C ILE A 82 5.33 3.24 24.30
N THR A 83 5.46 1.93 24.08
CA THR A 83 5.22 1.32 22.77
C THR A 83 3.77 1.47 22.33
N LEU A 84 2.82 1.23 23.25
CA LEU A 84 1.39 1.41 22.96
C LEU A 84 1.05 2.89 22.71
N LEU A 85 1.69 3.80 23.44
CA LEU A 85 1.54 5.24 23.21
C LEU A 85 2.04 5.63 21.81
N LEU A 86 3.20 5.13 21.39
CA LEU A 86 3.75 5.39 20.05
C LEU A 86 2.84 4.84 18.95
N ILE A 87 2.29 3.63 19.11
CA ILE A 87 1.33 3.07 18.16
C ILE A 87 0.05 3.93 18.11
N CYS A 88 -0.48 4.34 19.25
CA CYS A 88 -1.64 5.24 19.32
C CYS A 88 -1.39 6.55 18.56
N LEU A 89 -0.24 7.18 18.81
CA LEU A 89 0.15 8.44 18.16
C LEU A 89 0.34 8.24 16.65
N ALA A 90 1.06 7.19 16.23
CA ALA A 90 1.27 6.88 14.83
C ALA A 90 -0.06 6.65 14.09
N SER A 91 -0.96 5.84 14.66
CA SER A 91 -2.28 5.58 14.07
C SER A 91 -3.12 6.85 13.97
N THR A 92 -3.08 7.73 14.97
CA THR A 92 -3.79 9.02 14.95
C THR A 92 -3.22 9.96 13.88
N LEU A 93 -1.89 10.08 13.80
CA LEU A 93 -1.22 10.91 12.80
C LEU A 93 -1.50 10.42 11.37
N LEU A 94 -1.49 9.11 11.14
CA LEU A 94 -1.85 8.53 9.85
C LEU A 94 -3.32 8.79 9.51
N LEU A 95 -4.23 8.70 10.48
CA LEU A 95 -5.63 9.00 10.27
C LEU A 95 -5.83 10.47 9.87
N TYR A 96 -5.17 11.39 10.58
CA TYR A 96 -5.18 12.82 10.25
C TYR A 96 -4.59 13.09 8.86
N PHE A 97 -3.45 12.47 8.55
CA PHE A 97 -2.81 12.56 7.25
C PHE A 97 -3.75 12.13 6.12
N PHE A 98 -4.35 10.94 6.20
CA PHE A 98 -5.31 10.47 5.19
C PHE A 98 -6.57 11.32 5.11
N TRP A 99 -6.97 11.97 6.19
CA TRP A 99 -8.07 12.93 6.16
C TRP A 99 -7.72 14.17 5.32
N SER A 100 -6.48 14.65 5.42
CA SER A 100 -5.98 15.85 4.76
C SER A 100 -5.59 15.67 3.29
N LEU A 101 -5.57 14.43 2.78
CA LEU A 101 -5.18 14.17 1.40
C LEU A 101 -6.18 14.74 0.39
N ARG A 102 -5.65 15.47 -0.60
CA ARG A 102 -6.39 15.86 -1.80
C ARG A 102 -6.43 14.69 -2.78
N HIS A 103 -7.61 14.38 -3.31
CA HIS A 103 -7.76 13.38 -4.36
C HIS A 103 -6.95 13.79 -5.61
N ARG A 104 -6.20 12.83 -6.19
CA ARG A 104 -5.23 13.08 -7.29
C ARG A 104 -4.10 14.02 -6.89
N GLY A 105 -3.74 13.99 -5.62
CA GLY A 105 -2.59 14.71 -5.09
C GLY A 105 -1.30 13.95 -5.35
N PHE A 106 -0.34 14.09 -4.44
CA PHE A 106 0.99 13.54 -4.60
C PHE A 106 1.02 11.99 -4.66
N LEU A 107 0.04 11.28 -4.08
CA LEU A 107 -0.12 9.83 -4.19
C LEU A 107 -0.36 9.33 -5.62
N HIS A 108 -0.61 10.23 -6.56
CA HIS A 108 -0.84 9.91 -7.95
C HIS A 108 0.35 10.32 -8.81
N THR A 109 1.57 10.09 -8.30
CA THR A 109 2.82 10.41 -8.99
C THR A 109 3.81 9.24 -8.95
N LEU A 110 4.64 9.12 -9.98
CA LEU A 110 5.67 8.08 -10.05
C LEU A 110 6.69 8.19 -8.91
N HIS A 111 7.02 9.41 -8.49
CA HIS A 111 7.92 9.66 -7.36
C HIS A 111 7.40 9.02 -6.07
N TRP A 112 6.08 9.14 -5.81
CA TRP A 112 5.48 8.51 -4.64
C TRP A 112 5.35 7.00 -4.77
N ALA A 113 5.17 6.45 -5.98
CA ALA A 113 5.27 5.01 -6.20
C ALA A 113 6.64 4.48 -5.75
N PHE A 114 7.72 5.18 -6.11
CA PHE A 114 9.08 4.84 -5.70
C PHE A 114 9.28 5.01 -4.19
N ILE A 115 8.92 6.17 -3.62
CA ILE A 115 9.10 6.44 -2.18
C ILE A 115 8.37 5.40 -1.31
N MET A 116 7.13 5.04 -1.67
CA MET A 116 6.35 4.10 -0.87
C MET A 116 6.88 2.68 -0.96
N SER A 117 7.43 2.27 -2.10
CA SER A 117 7.99 0.93 -2.29
C SER A 117 9.43 0.80 -1.79
N LEU A 118 10.20 1.90 -1.75
CA LEU A 118 11.62 1.92 -1.41
C LEU A 118 11.96 1.23 -0.07
N PRO A 119 11.19 1.39 1.03
CA PRO A 119 11.45 0.68 2.28
C PRO A 119 11.56 -0.84 2.12
N LEU A 120 10.78 -1.43 1.21
CA LEU A 120 10.81 -2.87 0.95
C LEU A 120 12.12 -3.30 0.28
N GLY A 121 12.77 -2.42 -0.48
CA GLY A 121 14.03 -2.69 -1.16
C GLY A 121 15.20 -2.92 -0.22
N PHE A 122 15.15 -2.35 0.99
CA PHE A 122 16.15 -2.61 2.04
C PHE A 122 16.04 -4.03 2.61
N PHE A 123 14.88 -4.67 2.48
CA PHE A 123 14.67 -6.05 2.92
C PHE A 123 14.86 -7.04 1.77
N ASN A 124 14.26 -6.74 0.61
CA ASN A 124 14.31 -7.61 -0.55
C ASN A 124 13.99 -6.81 -1.82
N LEU A 125 14.90 -6.84 -2.79
CA LEU A 125 14.73 -6.12 -4.06
C LEU A 125 13.48 -6.59 -4.84
N THR A 126 13.14 -7.87 -4.78
CA THR A 126 11.94 -8.42 -5.42
C THR A 126 10.67 -7.85 -4.79
N TRP A 127 10.64 -7.69 -3.46
CA TRP A 127 9.48 -7.07 -2.80
C TRP A 127 9.29 -5.61 -3.22
N PHE A 128 10.40 -4.86 -3.34
CA PHE A 128 10.37 -3.52 -3.92
C PHE A 128 9.79 -3.51 -5.34
N LEU A 129 10.30 -4.37 -6.23
CA LEU A 129 9.84 -4.42 -7.62
C LEU A 129 8.34 -4.70 -7.72
N PHE A 130 7.84 -5.69 -6.97
CA PHE A 130 6.42 -6.06 -7.02
C PHE A 130 5.51 -5.01 -6.38
N ALA A 131 5.95 -4.38 -5.28
CA ALA A 131 5.22 -3.27 -4.68
C ALA A 131 5.18 -2.05 -5.62
N PHE A 132 6.32 -1.71 -6.23
CA PHE A 132 6.41 -0.64 -7.22
C PHE A 132 5.52 -0.94 -8.45
N THR A 133 5.54 -2.15 -8.98
CA THR A 133 4.70 -2.52 -10.12
C THR A 133 3.21 -2.46 -9.76
N GLY A 134 2.84 -2.88 -8.55
CA GLY A 134 1.48 -2.75 -8.05
C GLY A 134 1.01 -1.30 -8.07
N TYR A 135 1.81 -0.40 -7.49
CA TYR A 135 1.52 1.04 -7.50
C TYR A 135 1.52 1.61 -8.93
N PHE A 136 2.49 1.24 -9.75
CA PHE A 136 2.59 1.70 -11.13
C PHE A 136 1.38 1.28 -11.97
N SER A 137 0.86 0.06 -11.76
CA SER A 137 -0.36 -0.40 -12.41
C SER A 137 -1.57 0.48 -12.09
N HIS A 138 -1.64 1.04 -10.88
CA HIS A 138 -2.66 2.01 -10.50
C HIS A 138 -2.55 3.27 -11.36
N LEU A 139 -1.35 3.86 -11.43
CA LEU A 139 -1.10 5.07 -12.22
C LEU A 139 -1.36 4.86 -13.73
N LEU A 140 -1.08 3.66 -14.24
CA LEU A 140 -1.37 3.27 -15.63
C LEU A 140 -2.88 3.31 -15.90
N VAL A 141 -3.68 2.68 -15.02
CA VAL A 141 -5.14 2.63 -15.15
C VAL A 141 -5.73 4.04 -15.08
N ASP A 142 -5.22 4.88 -14.19
CA ASP A 142 -5.68 6.26 -14.00
C ASP A 142 -5.11 7.27 -15.00
N ARG A 143 -4.19 6.84 -15.88
CA ARG A 143 -3.51 7.68 -16.89
C ARG A 143 -2.74 8.85 -16.28
N GLN A 144 -2.09 8.62 -15.15
CA GLN A 144 -1.33 9.64 -14.40
C GLN A 144 0.19 9.44 -14.48
N ILE A 145 0.66 8.94 -15.62
CA ILE A 145 2.08 8.68 -15.89
C ILE A 145 2.70 9.82 -16.74
N ILE A 146 1.88 10.80 -17.13
CA ILE A 146 2.28 11.98 -17.92
C ILE A 146 2.44 13.18 -17.00
#